data_AF-A0A100ILB3-F1
#
_entry.id   AF-A0A100ILB3-F1
#
_cell.length_a   1.000
_cell.length_b   1.000
_cell.length_c   1.000
_cell.angle_alpha   90.00
_cell.angle_beta   90.00
_cell.angle_gamma   90.00
#
_symmetry.space_group_name_H-M   'P 1'
#
loop_
_entity.id
_entity.type
_entity.pdbx_description
1 polymer ?
#
loop_
_entity_poly.entity_id
_entity_poly.type
_entity_poly.pdbx_seq_one_letter_code
_entity_poly.pdbx_strand_id
1 'polypeptide(L)'
;MDEQGIVSVKEEEKSLLRPCNFAQENGNRIARDRLADAARTPDNRITESENEVGLEQSYSHVVKLSKLLHHEISKLGRISGENQHVIRSVQEKIAQLKKHNQILEEQLQDCQARILRSSPVAVLSDATVLADFSRIRETLSNWVEELPEICEDFADHLFAAFSELSLDSHVSKDTNSYPQGPLAVQSELLMHLVFCRLSKGLFEVLVPGISPSDNDLLDGLREGLLSLQSKNNFENVSGGGSNMIEAYVASQKYQKGVDNECFEIIADLDDFFWWIDFECDVNWDSKMATLSTNILEPAVSLATKMSCSPAQYMWNWYGEAYFPQRVVRKYHLKHFTVQDARTHNRVSLANLALLDDETPLGELLVIIFPALFRRGTHGSRDVQIEKAVVLIRARDDLPILKRSEDRPSMDPHVVVQVP
;
A
#
# COMPACT_ATOMS: atom_id res chain seq x y z
N MET A 1 3.83 14.35 -44.56
CA MET A 1 4.14 12.98 -45.00
C MET A 1 4.84 12.32 -43.84
N ASP A 2 4.22 11.53 -42.99
CA ASP A 2 2.89 10.92 -43.03
C ASP A 2 2.27 10.90 -41.63
N GLU A 3 0.95 11.09 -41.60
CA GLU A 3 0.05 10.82 -40.49
C GLU A 3 -0.30 9.34 -40.45
N GLN A 4 -0.63 8.84 -39.24
CA GLN A 4 -1.44 7.66 -38.87
C GLN A 4 -0.71 6.86 -37.76
N GLY A 5 -1.33 6.46 -36.65
CA GLY A 5 -2.73 6.56 -36.26
C GLY A 5 -2.87 6.24 -34.76
N ILE A 6 -3.81 6.94 -34.15
CA ILE A 6 -4.28 6.78 -32.78
C ILE A 6 -5.21 5.55 -32.76
N VAL A 7 -4.93 4.55 -31.91
CA VAL A 7 -5.92 3.52 -31.55
C VAL A 7 -6.00 3.42 -30.03
N SER A 8 -7.18 3.82 -29.56
CA SER A 8 -7.64 3.88 -28.18
C SER A 8 -7.94 2.47 -27.65
N VAL A 9 -7.24 2.09 -26.58
CA VAL A 9 -7.53 0.88 -25.78
C VAL A 9 -8.76 1.18 -24.91
N LYS A 10 -9.93 0.75 -25.38
CA LYS A 10 -11.16 0.64 -24.59
C LYS A 10 -11.99 -0.51 -25.14
N GLU A 11 -11.65 -1.74 -24.77
CA GLU A 11 -12.60 -2.87 -24.84
C GLU A 11 -12.01 -4.11 -24.15
N GLU A 12 -12.00 -4.12 -22.82
CA GLU A 12 -11.76 -5.36 -22.07
C GLU A 12 -12.50 -5.32 -20.73
N GLU A 13 -13.83 -5.21 -20.80
CA GLU A 13 -14.68 -5.38 -19.60
C GLU A 13 -16.11 -5.79 -19.99
N LYS A 14 -16.24 -6.88 -20.76
CA LYS A 14 -17.53 -7.58 -20.98
C LYS A 14 -17.32 -9.07 -21.18
N SER A 15 -16.95 -9.77 -20.11
CA SER A 15 -16.89 -11.25 -20.11
C SER A 15 -17.55 -11.88 -18.90
N LEU A 16 -18.68 -11.35 -18.42
CA LEU A 16 -19.52 -12.06 -17.45
C LEU A 16 -20.98 -11.76 -17.74
N LEU A 17 -21.61 -12.62 -18.56
CA LEU A 17 -23.04 -12.95 -18.61
C LEU A 17 -23.27 -13.83 -19.84
N ARG A 18 -23.10 -15.15 -19.71
CA ARG A 18 -23.62 -16.15 -20.66
C ARG A 18 -25.09 -16.45 -20.30
N PRO A 19 -26.05 -16.36 -21.23
CA PRO A 19 -27.31 -17.08 -21.13
C PRO A 19 -27.14 -18.51 -21.64
N CYS A 20 -27.61 -19.49 -20.87
CA CYS A 20 -27.70 -20.89 -21.31
C CYS A 20 -28.70 -21.02 -22.48
N ASN A 21 -28.20 -21.41 -23.66
CA ASN A 21 -29.02 -21.83 -24.78
C ASN A 21 -29.19 -23.36 -24.75
N PHE A 22 -30.44 -23.82 -24.60
CA PHE A 22 -30.83 -25.19 -24.94
C PHE A 22 -31.60 -25.15 -26.26
N ALA A 23 -31.00 -25.66 -27.34
CA ALA A 23 -31.73 -26.29 -28.44
C ALA A 23 -30.80 -27.09 -29.37
N GLN A 24 -31.25 -28.33 -29.63
CA GLN A 24 -31.05 -29.16 -30.83
C GLN A 24 -29.70 -29.83 -31.08
N GLU A 25 -29.70 -31.16 -30.89
CA GLU A 25 -29.18 -32.09 -31.89
C GLU A 25 -29.75 -33.51 -31.68
N ASN A 26 -30.60 -33.98 -32.60
CA ASN A 26 -30.36 -35.23 -33.33
C ASN A 26 -31.57 -35.62 -34.20
N GLY A 27 -31.28 -35.74 -35.50
CA GLY A 27 -32.22 -36.10 -36.54
C GLY A 27 -32.31 -37.59 -36.84
N ASN A 28 -33.40 -37.92 -37.54
CA ASN A 28 -33.58 -38.90 -38.60
C ASN A 28 -32.77 -40.22 -38.56
N ARG A 29 -33.51 -41.35 -38.55
CA ARG A 29 -33.20 -42.51 -39.40
C ARG A 29 -34.46 -43.22 -39.87
N ILE A 30 -34.58 -43.33 -41.19
CA ILE A 30 -35.52 -44.17 -41.94
C ILE A 30 -34.85 -45.53 -42.21
N ALA A 31 -35.57 -46.64 -42.01
CA ALA A 31 -35.41 -47.95 -42.69
C ALA A 31 -36.70 -48.78 -42.42
N ARG A 32 -37.61 -49.02 -43.38
CA ARG A 32 -37.65 -50.06 -44.44
C ARG A 32 -37.54 -51.52 -43.93
N ASP A 33 -38.65 -52.26 -44.01
CA ASP A 33 -38.86 -53.56 -44.72
C ASP A 33 -40.18 -54.21 -44.22
N ARG A 34 -41.23 -54.44 -45.03
CA ARG A 34 -41.51 -55.40 -46.14
C ARG A 34 -42.28 -56.68 -45.69
N LEU A 35 -43.52 -56.76 -46.19
CA LEU A 35 -44.24 -57.90 -46.81
C LEU A 35 -44.84 -59.10 -46.01
N ALA A 36 -46.12 -59.34 -46.36
CA ALA A 36 -46.89 -60.60 -46.48
C ALA A 36 -47.25 -61.36 -45.18
N ASP A 37 -48.42 -61.97 -44.97
CA ASP A 37 -49.47 -62.41 -45.90
C ASP A 37 -50.81 -62.69 -45.18
N ALA A 38 -51.86 -62.66 -45.99
CA ALA A 38 -53.22 -63.25 -45.90
C ALA A 38 -53.90 -63.72 -44.58
N ALA A 39 -55.12 -63.15 -44.44
CA ALA A 39 -56.39 -63.83 -44.18
C ALA A 39 -56.72 -64.38 -42.77
N ARG A 40 -57.65 -63.67 -42.11
CA ARG A 40 -58.87 -64.25 -41.50
C ARG A 40 -59.83 -63.13 -41.10
N THR A 41 -60.94 -63.00 -41.80
CA THR A 41 -62.15 -62.35 -41.27
C THR A 41 -62.78 -63.24 -40.20
N PRO A 42 -63.12 -62.65 -39.05
CA PRO A 42 -64.51 -62.62 -38.61
C PRO A 42 -64.91 -61.15 -38.37
N ASP A 43 -65.91 -60.65 -39.06
CA ASP A 43 -67.32 -60.65 -38.67
C ASP A 43 -67.64 -59.80 -37.42
N ASN A 44 -68.61 -58.90 -37.63
CA ASN A 44 -69.27 -57.96 -36.70
C ASN A 44 -68.42 -56.80 -36.15
N ARG A 45 -68.57 -55.58 -36.70
CA ARG A 45 -69.61 -54.61 -36.26
C ARG A 45 -69.70 -54.53 -34.73
N ILE A 46 -68.75 -53.84 -34.11
CA ILE A 46 -68.78 -53.12 -32.81
C ILE A 46 -67.30 -52.85 -32.52
N THR A 47 -66.75 -51.70 -32.95
CA THR A 47 -65.43 -51.16 -32.51
C THR A 47 -65.06 -49.85 -33.21
N GLU A 48 -65.80 -49.40 -34.23
CA GLU A 48 -65.56 -48.09 -34.85
C GLU A 48 -66.19 -46.93 -34.05
N SER A 49 -67.34 -47.14 -33.40
CA SER A 49 -68.01 -46.10 -32.61
C SER A 49 -67.35 -45.82 -31.25
N GLU A 50 -66.73 -46.81 -30.60
CA GLU A 50 -65.99 -46.60 -29.34
C GLU A 50 -64.65 -45.87 -29.59
N ASN A 51 -64.03 -46.11 -30.74
CA ASN A 51 -62.82 -45.41 -31.17
C ASN A 51 -63.11 -43.98 -31.65
N GLU A 52 -64.23 -43.71 -32.33
CA GLU A 52 -64.63 -42.35 -32.70
C GLU A 52 -64.95 -41.49 -31.48
N VAL A 53 -65.71 -42.01 -30.51
CA VAL A 53 -66.06 -41.28 -29.27
C VAL A 53 -64.81 -41.01 -28.42
N GLY A 54 -63.86 -41.94 -28.37
CA GLY A 54 -62.55 -41.74 -27.74
C GLY A 54 -61.70 -40.68 -28.46
N LEU A 55 -61.71 -40.66 -29.80
CA LEU A 55 -61.00 -39.66 -30.61
C LEU A 55 -61.59 -38.26 -30.40
N GLU A 56 -62.92 -38.15 -30.34
CA GLU A 56 -63.65 -36.89 -30.17
C GLU A 56 -63.43 -36.29 -28.77
N GLN A 57 -63.37 -37.14 -27.74
CA GLN A 57 -62.96 -36.73 -26.39
C GLN A 57 -61.50 -36.29 -26.33
N SER A 58 -60.57 -37.03 -26.95
CA SER A 58 -59.17 -36.62 -27.05
C SER A 58 -59.01 -35.30 -27.79
N TYR A 59 -59.75 -35.09 -28.89
CA TYR A 59 -59.72 -33.85 -29.66
C TYR A 59 -60.27 -32.67 -28.84
N SER A 60 -61.38 -32.87 -28.14
CA SER A 60 -61.95 -31.89 -27.19
C SER A 60 -60.96 -31.51 -26.08
N HIS A 61 -60.23 -32.48 -25.54
CA HIS A 61 -59.22 -32.26 -24.51
C HIS A 61 -58.02 -31.47 -25.05
N VAL A 62 -57.53 -31.82 -26.25
CA VAL A 62 -56.45 -31.09 -26.93
C VAL A 62 -56.85 -29.65 -27.26
N VAL A 63 -58.10 -29.42 -27.67
CA VAL A 63 -58.63 -28.07 -27.92
C VAL A 63 -58.70 -27.25 -26.63
N LYS A 64 -59.12 -27.85 -25.51
CA LYS A 64 -59.12 -27.18 -24.20
C LYS A 64 -57.70 -26.84 -23.73
N LEU A 65 -56.76 -27.77 -23.89
CA LEU A 65 -55.34 -27.54 -23.58
C LEU A 65 -54.74 -26.44 -24.46
N SER A 66 -55.03 -26.44 -25.76
CA SER A 66 -54.59 -25.39 -26.70
C SER A 66 -55.09 -24.01 -26.28
N LYS A 67 -56.36 -23.88 -25.87
CA LYS A 67 -56.92 -22.61 -25.37
C LYS A 67 -56.26 -22.15 -24.07
N LEU A 68 -56.00 -23.06 -23.13
CA LEU A 68 -55.28 -22.74 -21.89
C LEU A 68 -53.85 -22.30 -22.16
N LEU A 69 -53.15 -23.01 -23.05
CA LEU A 69 -51.77 -22.70 -23.43
C LEU A 69 -51.70 -21.34 -24.14
N HIS A 70 -52.66 -21.04 -25.01
CA HIS A 70 -52.77 -19.73 -25.67
C HIS A 70 -53.02 -18.59 -24.67
N HIS A 71 -53.84 -18.83 -23.64
CA HIS A 71 -54.09 -17.87 -22.57
C HIS A 71 -52.84 -17.60 -21.73
N GLU A 72 -52.11 -18.65 -21.32
CA GLU A 72 -50.87 -18.52 -20.55
C GLU A 72 -49.76 -17.85 -21.37
N ILE A 73 -49.60 -18.19 -22.65
CA ILE A 73 -48.66 -17.50 -23.56
C ILE A 73 -49.01 -16.00 -23.67
N SER A 74 -50.30 -15.67 -23.76
CA SER A 74 -50.76 -14.28 -23.82
C SER A 74 -50.51 -13.52 -22.50
N LYS A 75 -50.57 -14.22 -21.36
CA LYS A 75 -50.28 -13.65 -20.04
C LYS A 75 -48.77 -13.44 -19.86
N LEU A 76 -47.94 -14.41 -20.25
CA LEU A 76 -46.48 -14.31 -20.30
C LEU A 76 -46.03 -13.16 -21.21
N GLY A 77 -46.67 -12.99 -22.36
CA GLY A 77 -46.38 -11.87 -23.27
C GLY A 77 -46.59 -10.49 -22.63
N ARG A 78 -47.66 -10.34 -21.82
CA ARG A 78 -47.91 -9.09 -21.08
C ARG A 78 -46.87 -8.85 -19.98
N ILE A 79 -46.60 -9.86 -19.16
CA ILE A 79 -45.60 -9.79 -18.08
C ILE A 79 -44.21 -9.50 -18.64
N SER A 80 -43.84 -10.13 -19.76
CA SER A 80 -42.58 -9.86 -20.45
C SER A 80 -42.50 -8.42 -20.93
N GLY A 81 -43.58 -7.85 -21.47
CA GLY A 81 -43.63 -6.45 -21.90
C GLY A 81 -43.48 -5.48 -20.73
N GLU A 82 -44.15 -5.74 -19.61
CA GLU A 82 -44.04 -4.95 -18.37
C GLU A 82 -42.62 -5.01 -17.80
N ASN A 83 -42.01 -6.19 -17.73
CA ASN A 83 -40.62 -6.37 -17.29
C ASN A 83 -39.64 -5.62 -18.20
N GLN A 84 -39.85 -5.64 -19.52
CA GLN A 84 -39.01 -4.89 -20.47
C GLN A 84 -39.05 -3.38 -20.19
N HIS A 85 -40.23 -2.86 -19.83
CA HIS A 85 -40.41 -1.45 -19.48
C HIS A 85 -39.73 -1.10 -18.16
N VAL A 86 -39.83 -1.96 -17.15
CA VAL A 86 -39.14 -1.79 -15.85
C VAL A 86 -37.62 -1.81 -16.05
N ILE A 87 -37.09 -2.76 -16.82
CA ILE A 87 -35.65 -2.85 -17.12
C ILE A 87 -35.15 -1.57 -17.78
N ARG A 88 -35.89 -1.06 -18.78
CA ARG A 88 -35.54 0.20 -19.45
C ARG A 88 -35.52 1.39 -18.48
N SER A 89 -36.54 1.48 -17.62
CA SER A 89 -36.63 2.54 -16.60
C SER A 89 -35.48 2.48 -15.60
N VAL A 90 -35.07 1.28 -15.17
CA VAL A 90 -33.93 1.10 -14.27
C VAL A 90 -32.61 1.47 -14.96
N GLN A 91 -32.42 1.09 -16.22
CA GLN A 91 -31.23 1.47 -17.01
C GLN A 91 -31.11 2.99 -17.17
N GLU A 92 -32.22 3.67 -17.45
CA GLU A 92 -32.27 5.14 -17.53
C GLU A 92 -31.90 5.80 -16.18
N LYS A 93 -32.44 5.28 -15.06
CA LYS A 93 -32.07 5.76 -13.72
C LYS A 93 -30.59 5.55 -13.40
N ILE A 94 -30.02 4.40 -13.76
CA ILE A 94 -28.59 4.13 -13.58
C ILE A 94 -27.75 5.11 -14.39
N ALA A 95 -28.13 5.38 -15.65
CA ALA A 95 -27.42 6.35 -16.48
C ALA A 95 -27.51 7.78 -15.90
N GLN A 96 -28.67 8.18 -15.39
CA GLN A 96 -28.86 9.47 -14.73
C GLN A 96 -28.03 9.59 -13.46
N LEU A 97 -28.01 8.56 -12.61
CA LEU A 97 -27.23 8.53 -11.38
C LEU A 97 -25.73 8.58 -11.67
N LYS A 98 -25.25 7.82 -12.67
CA LYS A 98 -23.83 7.88 -13.10
C LYS A 98 -23.44 9.28 -13.55
N LYS A 99 -24.27 9.93 -14.37
CA LYS A 99 -24.04 11.30 -14.82
C LYS A 99 -24.05 12.29 -13.65
N HIS A 100 -24.95 12.10 -12.69
CA HIS A 100 -25.03 12.97 -11.51
C HIS A 100 -23.81 12.83 -10.59
N ASN A 101 -23.36 11.59 -10.33
CA ASN A 101 -22.13 11.36 -9.57
C ASN A 101 -20.91 11.99 -10.25
N GLN A 102 -20.79 11.87 -11.57
CA GLN A 102 -19.70 12.51 -12.30
C GLN A 102 -19.70 14.04 -12.16
N ILE A 103 -20.88 14.67 -12.21
CA ILE A 103 -21.02 16.12 -11.99
C ILE A 103 -20.65 16.50 -10.56
N LEU A 104 -21.07 15.71 -9.56
CA LEU A 104 -20.72 15.94 -8.17
C LEU A 104 -19.22 15.81 -7.92
N GLU A 105 -18.57 14.84 -8.58
CA GLU A 105 -17.11 14.67 -8.54
C GLU A 105 -16.39 15.87 -9.14
N GLU A 106 -16.82 16.35 -10.31
CA GLU A 106 -16.27 17.57 -10.94
C GLU A 106 -16.45 18.80 -10.05
N GLN A 107 -17.62 18.97 -9.42
CA GLN A 107 -17.87 20.07 -8.49
C GLN A 107 -17.03 19.96 -7.21
N LEU A 108 -16.81 18.75 -6.71
CA LEU A 108 -15.98 18.51 -5.55
C LEU A 108 -14.51 18.86 -5.85
N GLN A 109 -14.02 18.49 -7.03
CA GLN A 109 -12.68 18.88 -7.50
C GLN A 109 -12.55 20.40 -7.67
N ASP A 110 -13.54 21.08 -8.27
CA ASP A 110 -13.51 22.54 -8.41
C ASP A 110 -13.53 23.24 -7.03
N CYS A 111 -14.37 22.76 -6.11
CA CYS A 111 -14.39 23.25 -4.73
C CYS A 111 -13.05 23.03 -4.02
N GLN A 112 -12.45 21.83 -4.13
CA GLN A 112 -11.12 21.56 -3.55
C GLN A 112 -10.04 22.45 -4.15
N ALA A 113 -10.01 22.61 -5.48
CA ALA A 113 -9.06 23.48 -6.16
C ALA A 113 -9.22 24.95 -5.75
N ARG A 114 -10.45 25.43 -5.58
CA ARG A 114 -10.74 26.77 -5.09
C ARG A 114 -10.33 26.95 -3.62
N ILE A 115 -10.59 25.95 -2.78
CA ILE A 115 -10.20 25.96 -1.36
C ILE A 115 -8.68 26.02 -1.26
N LEU A 116 -7.95 25.19 -1.99
CA LEU A 116 -6.48 25.18 -2.00
C LEU A 116 -5.90 26.52 -2.48
N ARG A 117 -6.47 27.11 -3.55
CA ARG A 117 -6.08 28.46 -3.99
C ARG A 117 -6.34 29.56 -2.96
N SER A 118 -7.27 29.33 -2.03
CA SER A 118 -7.68 30.32 -1.02
C SER A 118 -7.17 30.03 0.39
N SER A 119 -6.58 28.86 0.62
CA SER A 119 -6.09 28.47 1.94
C SER A 119 -4.75 29.14 2.18
N PRO A 120 -4.56 29.84 3.31
CA PRO A 120 -3.23 30.18 3.77
C PRO A 120 -2.44 28.87 3.87
N VAL A 121 -1.28 28.81 3.21
CA VAL A 121 -0.35 27.68 3.31
C VAL A 121 -0.05 27.49 4.78
N ALA A 122 -0.65 26.48 5.42
CA ALA A 122 -0.36 26.15 6.79
C ALA A 122 1.09 25.66 6.80
N VAL A 123 1.99 26.51 7.28
CA VAL A 123 3.42 26.19 7.33
C VAL A 123 3.58 24.99 8.26
N LEU A 124 3.85 23.83 7.68
CA LEU A 124 4.21 22.62 8.41
C LEU A 124 5.44 22.94 9.29
N SER A 125 5.28 22.81 10.61
CA SER A 125 6.35 23.14 11.54
C SER A 125 7.34 21.97 11.70
N ASP A 126 8.62 22.29 11.92
CA ASP A 126 9.66 21.28 12.19
C ASP A 126 9.28 20.38 13.39
N ALA A 127 8.59 20.94 14.39
CA ALA A 127 8.11 20.18 15.56
C ALA A 127 7.00 19.17 15.20
N THR A 128 6.11 19.52 14.27
CA THR A 128 5.08 18.61 13.77
C THR A 128 5.69 17.48 12.96
N VAL A 129 6.66 17.80 12.10
CA VAL A 129 7.42 16.81 11.31
C VAL A 129 8.15 15.84 12.23
N LEU A 130 8.85 16.36 13.25
CA LEU A 130 9.55 15.55 14.24
C LEU A 130 8.59 14.62 14.99
N ALA A 131 7.44 15.13 15.44
CA ALA A 131 6.45 14.34 16.17
C ALA A 131 5.85 13.22 15.31
N ASP A 132 5.44 13.53 14.07
CA ASP A 132 4.90 12.55 13.13
C ASP A 132 5.96 11.49 12.78
N PHE A 133 7.21 11.88 12.52
CA PHE A 133 8.29 10.94 12.23
C PHE A 133 8.67 10.07 13.43
N SER A 134 8.74 10.66 14.63
CA SER A 134 9.04 9.91 15.86
C SER A 134 7.96 8.85 16.14
N ARG A 135 6.69 9.20 15.92
CA ARG A 135 5.58 8.25 16.04
C ARG A 135 5.72 7.10 15.04
N ILE A 136 6.01 7.38 13.78
CA ILE A 136 6.21 6.32 12.76
C ILE A 136 7.34 5.37 13.19
N ARG A 137 8.46 5.90 13.68
CA ARG A 137 9.58 5.08 14.16
C ARG A 137 9.24 4.23 15.37
N GLU A 138 8.55 4.80 16.35
CA GLU A 138 8.13 4.06 17.55
C GLU A 138 7.12 2.97 17.19
N THR A 139 6.13 3.28 16.36
CA THR A 139 5.16 2.30 15.88
C THR A 139 5.82 1.19 15.06
N LEU A 140 6.79 1.52 14.21
CA LEU A 140 7.55 0.51 13.47
C LEU A 140 8.43 -0.35 14.39
N SER A 141 9.08 0.24 15.40
CA SER A 141 9.83 -0.53 16.42
C SER A 141 8.93 -1.55 17.09
N ASN A 142 7.78 -1.11 17.61
CA ASN A 142 6.81 -1.99 18.27
C ASN A 142 6.29 -3.06 17.31
N TRP A 143 5.97 -2.68 16.06
CA TRP A 143 5.47 -3.61 15.05
C TRP A 143 6.50 -4.69 14.72
N VAL A 144 7.80 -4.36 14.64
CA VAL A 144 8.86 -5.35 14.42
C VAL A 144 9.12 -6.20 15.67
N GLU A 145 9.17 -5.59 16.86
CA GLU A 145 9.39 -6.29 18.14
C GLU A 145 8.29 -7.30 18.49
N GLU A 146 7.08 -7.11 17.95
CA GLU A 146 5.97 -8.06 18.06
C GLU A 146 6.08 -9.26 17.10
N LEU A 147 7.06 -9.31 16.20
CA LEU A 147 7.29 -10.49 15.37
C LEU A 147 7.94 -11.60 16.23
N PRO A 148 7.63 -12.88 15.96
CA PRO A 148 8.36 -13.98 16.57
C PRO A 148 9.84 -13.93 16.21
N GLU A 149 10.65 -14.63 17.01
CA GLU A 149 12.07 -14.83 16.71
C GLU A 149 12.24 -15.62 15.41
N ILE A 150 13.32 -15.35 14.68
CA ILE A 150 13.67 -16.04 13.44
C ILE A 150 14.56 -17.24 13.75
N CYS A 151 14.28 -18.39 13.13
CA CYS A 151 15.00 -19.64 13.36
C CYS A 151 16.42 -19.63 12.77
N GLU A 152 16.54 -19.66 11.43
CA GLU A 152 17.82 -19.77 10.70
C GLU A 152 17.80 -18.95 9.38
N ASP A 153 18.93 -18.89 8.67
CA ASP A 153 19.12 -18.31 7.33
C ASP A 153 18.75 -16.82 7.13
N PHE A 154 18.47 -16.09 8.21
CA PHE A 154 18.06 -14.68 8.17
C PHE A 154 18.98 -13.76 7.34
N ALA A 155 20.30 -13.91 7.48
CA ALA A 155 21.24 -13.03 6.81
C ALA A 155 21.17 -13.16 5.28
N ASP A 156 21.04 -14.39 4.77
CA ASP A 156 20.99 -14.65 3.33
C ASP A 156 19.69 -14.12 2.73
N HIS A 157 18.55 -14.37 3.40
CA HIS A 157 17.26 -13.80 3.01
C HIS A 157 17.25 -12.27 3.04
N LEU A 158 17.86 -11.67 4.07
CA LEU A 158 17.96 -10.22 4.20
C LEU A 158 18.75 -9.59 3.03
N PHE A 159 19.90 -10.15 2.66
CA PHE A 159 20.72 -9.62 1.57
C PHE A 159 20.10 -9.87 0.18
N ALA A 160 19.38 -10.99 0.01
CA ALA A 160 18.58 -11.24 -1.17
C ALA A 160 17.50 -10.17 -1.32
N ALA A 161 16.76 -9.86 -0.24
CA ALA A 161 15.70 -8.86 -0.25
C ALA A 161 16.20 -7.45 -0.62
N PHE A 162 17.35 -7.01 -0.10
CA PHE A 162 17.94 -5.73 -0.52
C PHE A 162 18.23 -5.69 -2.03
N SER A 163 18.65 -6.82 -2.60
CA SER A 163 18.98 -6.92 -4.02
C SER A 163 17.71 -6.95 -4.89
N GLU A 164 16.72 -7.76 -4.51
CA GLU A 164 15.45 -7.91 -5.23
C GLU A 164 14.63 -6.61 -5.22
N LEU A 165 14.52 -5.98 -4.05
CA LEU A 165 13.83 -4.70 -3.89
C LEU A 165 14.65 -3.50 -4.37
N SER A 166 15.89 -3.73 -4.85
CA SER A 166 16.84 -2.70 -5.28
C SER A 166 16.96 -1.57 -4.25
N LEU A 167 17.21 -1.95 -3.00
CA LEU A 167 17.35 -1.06 -1.85
C LEU A 167 18.84 -0.85 -1.55
N ASP A 168 19.21 0.38 -1.20
CA ASP A 168 20.57 0.68 -0.75
C ASP A 168 20.79 0.08 0.64
N SER A 169 21.58 -0.99 0.70
CA SER A 169 21.90 -1.63 1.97
C SER A 169 22.90 -0.77 2.75
N HIS A 170 22.43 -0.02 3.75
CA HIS A 170 23.30 0.66 4.72
C HIS A 170 23.79 -0.29 5.83
N VAL A 171 23.78 -1.59 5.54
CA VAL A 171 24.09 -2.73 6.42
C VAL A 171 25.51 -3.25 6.17
N SER A 172 26.13 -3.86 7.18
CA SER A 172 27.39 -4.59 7.02
C SER A 172 27.11 -5.94 6.37
N LYS A 173 27.80 -6.20 5.26
CA LYS A 173 27.72 -7.51 4.59
C LYS A 173 28.60 -8.57 5.28
N ASP A 174 29.51 -8.15 6.15
CA ASP A 174 30.33 -9.08 6.93
C ASP A 174 29.53 -9.56 8.15
N THR A 175 29.02 -10.79 8.08
CA THR A 175 28.30 -11.43 9.18
C THR A 175 29.18 -11.61 10.42
N ASN A 176 30.51 -11.63 10.28
CA ASN A 176 31.44 -11.68 11.41
C ASN A 176 31.61 -10.33 12.13
N SER A 177 31.13 -9.23 11.55
CA SER A 177 31.08 -7.94 12.24
C SER A 177 30.07 -7.93 13.39
N TYR A 178 29.09 -8.84 13.39
CA TYR A 178 28.04 -8.91 14.40
C TYR A 178 28.51 -9.72 15.62
N PRO A 179 28.54 -9.14 16.85
CA PRO A 179 29.08 -9.79 18.03
C PRO A 179 28.45 -11.14 18.40
N GLN A 180 27.15 -11.28 18.14
CA GLN A 180 26.34 -12.46 18.44
C GLN A 180 25.66 -13.02 17.17
N GLY A 181 26.19 -12.65 16.00
CA GLY A 181 25.58 -12.95 14.70
C GLY A 181 24.42 -11.99 14.33
N PRO A 182 23.99 -12.00 13.05
CA PRO A 182 22.91 -11.12 12.57
C PRO A 182 21.54 -11.38 13.22
N LEU A 183 21.25 -12.63 13.62
CA LEU A 183 20.00 -12.99 14.31
C LEU A 183 19.81 -12.23 15.62
N ALA A 184 20.89 -12.02 16.38
CA ALA A 184 20.84 -11.30 17.65
C ALA A 184 20.40 -9.83 17.49
N VAL A 185 20.45 -9.27 16.28
CA VAL A 185 20.02 -7.90 15.96
C VAL A 185 18.96 -7.88 14.86
N GLN A 186 18.16 -8.96 14.77
CA GLN A 186 17.15 -9.11 13.73
C GLN A 186 16.15 -7.95 13.72
N SER A 187 15.73 -7.46 14.89
CA SER A 187 14.76 -6.37 14.99
C SER A 187 15.29 -5.08 14.36
N GLU A 188 16.55 -4.72 14.61
CA GLU A 188 17.18 -3.56 13.99
C GLU A 188 17.34 -3.71 12.48
N LEU A 189 17.65 -4.92 12.01
CA LEU A 189 17.81 -5.21 10.58
C LEU A 189 16.45 -5.22 9.85
N LEU A 190 15.41 -5.75 10.47
CA LEU A 190 14.03 -5.70 9.96
C LEU A 190 13.48 -4.27 9.95
N MET A 191 13.71 -3.49 11.02
CA MET A 191 13.36 -2.07 11.06
C MET A 191 14.02 -1.30 9.91
N HIS A 192 15.31 -1.55 9.66
CA HIS A 192 16.04 -0.96 8.54
C HIS A 192 15.43 -1.36 7.19
N LEU A 193 15.19 -2.65 6.94
CA LEU A 193 14.62 -3.14 5.69
C LEU A 193 13.25 -2.54 5.40
N VAL A 194 12.33 -2.60 6.39
CA VAL A 194 10.98 -2.06 6.24
C VAL A 194 11.07 -0.56 5.98
N PHE A 195 11.87 0.18 6.76
CA PHE A 195 11.99 1.61 6.56
C PHE A 195 12.64 1.98 5.21
N CYS A 196 13.62 1.22 4.73
CA CYS A 196 14.19 1.42 3.39
C CYS A 196 13.12 1.28 2.31
N ARG A 197 12.25 0.27 2.42
CA ARG A 197 11.15 0.09 1.46
C ARG A 197 10.14 1.24 1.51
N LEU A 198 9.80 1.72 2.70
CA LEU A 198 8.97 2.92 2.91
C LEU A 198 9.64 4.16 2.32
N SER A 199 10.94 4.33 2.56
CA SER A 199 11.73 5.48 2.09
C SER A 199 11.69 5.59 0.58
N LYS A 200 12.00 4.48 -0.10
CA LYS A 200 12.00 4.42 -1.56
C LYS A 200 10.63 4.72 -2.17
N GLY A 201 9.56 4.17 -1.61
CA GLY A 201 8.20 4.33 -2.15
C GLY A 201 7.54 5.67 -1.82
N LEU A 202 7.80 6.23 -0.63
CA LEU A 202 7.02 7.36 -0.10
C LEU A 202 7.83 8.64 0.11
N PHE A 203 9.12 8.54 0.44
CA PHE A 203 9.92 9.67 0.92
C PHE A 203 11.02 10.13 -0.06
N GLU A 204 11.47 9.25 -0.96
CA GLU A 204 12.47 9.55 -2.00
C GLU A 204 11.83 9.96 -3.34
N VAL A 205 10.50 10.09 -3.36
CA VAL A 205 9.71 10.61 -4.48
C VAL A 205 9.26 12.04 -4.22
N LEU A 206 8.92 12.79 -5.27
CA LEU A 206 8.44 14.17 -5.11
C LEU A 206 7.12 14.22 -4.32
N VAL A 207 6.22 13.29 -4.61
CA VAL A 207 4.90 13.12 -3.98
C VAL A 207 4.60 11.62 -3.91
N PRO A 208 4.07 11.08 -2.79
CA PRO A 208 3.70 9.68 -2.71
C PRO A 208 2.76 9.22 -3.83
N GLY A 209 2.97 8.00 -4.34
CA GLY A 209 2.09 7.40 -5.34
C GLY A 209 2.12 8.07 -6.73
N ILE A 210 3.06 8.97 -6.98
CA ILE A 210 3.22 9.59 -8.29
C ILE A 210 3.78 8.59 -9.31
N SER A 211 3.23 8.58 -10.52
CA SER A 211 3.82 7.76 -11.59
C SER A 211 5.18 8.34 -12.01
N PRO A 212 6.15 7.52 -12.45
CA PRO A 212 7.46 8.03 -12.87
C PRO A 212 7.36 9.12 -13.94
N SER A 213 6.46 8.96 -14.91
CA SER A 213 6.23 9.96 -15.96
C SER A 213 5.67 11.28 -15.44
N ASP A 214 4.80 11.24 -14.43
CA ASP A 214 4.28 12.47 -13.82
C ASP A 214 5.33 13.10 -12.91
N ASN A 215 6.16 12.30 -12.25
CA ASN A 215 7.25 12.78 -11.40
C ASN A 215 8.24 13.61 -12.23
N ASP A 216 8.72 13.06 -13.34
CA ASP A 216 9.65 13.76 -14.25
C ASP A 216 9.04 15.07 -14.78
N LEU A 217 7.74 15.06 -15.09
CA LEU A 217 7.03 16.24 -15.55
C LEU A 217 6.93 17.31 -14.45
N LEU A 218 6.50 16.93 -13.24
CA LEU A 218 6.37 17.86 -12.12
C LEU A 218 7.72 18.38 -11.66
N ASP A 219 8.76 17.55 -11.62
CA ASP A 219 10.11 17.98 -11.28
C ASP A 219 10.62 18.99 -12.32
N GLY A 220 10.47 18.69 -13.62
CA GLY A 220 10.84 19.63 -14.69
C GLY A 220 10.07 20.95 -14.63
N LEU A 221 8.76 20.92 -14.31
CA LEU A 221 7.95 22.12 -14.12
C LEU A 221 8.39 22.91 -12.89
N ARG A 222 8.69 22.23 -11.77
CA ARG A 222 9.18 22.84 -10.54
C ARG A 222 10.51 23.53 -10.76
N GLU A 223 11.47 22.88 -11.41
CA GLU A 223 12.76 23.48 -11.76
C GLU A 223 12.59 24.68 -12.71
N GLY A 224 11.74 24.55 -13.73
CA GLY A 224 11.39 25.63 -14.64
C GLY A 224 10.85 26.86 -13.91
N LEU A 225 9.92 26.67 -12.97
CA LEU A 225 9.35 27.74 -12.14
C LEU A 225 10.39 28.37 -11.23
N LEU A 226 11.23 27.58 -10.55
CA LEU A 226 12.32 28.09 -9.71
C LEU A 226 13.32 28.93 -10.53
N SER A 227 13.62 28.52 -11.76
CA SER A 227 14.50 29.27 -12.66
C SER A 227 13.93 30.63 -13.04
N LEU A 228 12.60 30.73 -13.23
CA LEU A 228 11.90 31.97 -13.55
C LEU A 228 11.82 32.92 -12.36
N GLN A 229 11.68 32.38 -11.13
CA GLN A 229 11.70 33.16 -9.88
C GLN A 229 13.07 33.80 -9.63
N SER A 230 14.16 33.11 -9.97
CA SER A 230 15.51 33.67 -9.80
C SER A 230 15.81 34.87 -10.73
N LYS A 231 15.08 35.00 -11.84
CA LYS A 231 15.30 36.02 -12.88
C LYS A 231 14.40 37.24 -12.74
N ASN A 232 13.22 37.09 -12.17
CA ASN A 232 12.29 38.17 -11.94
C ASN A 232 12.04 38.27 -10.44
N ASN A 233 12.35 39.41 -9.81
CA ASN A 233 12.13 39.72 -8.39
C ASN A 233 10.63 39.74 -8.00
N PHE A 234 9.86 38.71 -8.36
CA PHE A 234 8.51 38.49 -7.88
C PHE A 234 8.59 37.69 -6.58
N GLU A 235 8.63 38.41 -5.46
CA GLU A 235 8.54 37.84 -4.10
C GLU A 235 7.26 37.03 -3.87
N ASN A 236 6.26 37.12 -4.75
CA ASN A 236 4.95 36.47 -4.61
C ASN A 236 4.85 35.06 -5.22
N VAL A 237 5.92 34.49 -5.80
CA VAL A 237 5.85 33.19 -6.51
C VAL A 237 6.45 32.05 -5.68
N SER A 238 6.97 32.32 -4.47
CA SER A 238 7.58 31.29 -3.60
C SER A 238 6.65 30.10 -3.25
N GLY A 239 5.33 30.25 -3.44
CA GLY A 239 4.34 29.16 -3.33
C GLY A 239 4.06 28.37 -4.61
N GLY A 240 4.58 28.76 -5.78
CA GLY A 240 4.20 28.18 -7.08
C GLY A 240 4.47 26.67 -7.23
N GLY A 241 5.58 26.19 -6.68
CA GLY A 241 5.88 24.74 -6.65
C GLY A 241 4.98 23.96 -5.69
N SER A 242 4.71 24.53 -4.51
CA SER A 242 3.77 23.97 -3.52
C SER A 242 2.37 23.86 -4.09
N ASN A 243 1.88 24.93 -4.72
CA ASN A 243 0.54 24.98 -5.31
C ASN A 243 0.32 23.94 -6.42
N MET A 244 1.36 23.58 -7.17
CA MET A 244 1.29 22.55 -8.20
C MET A 244 1.22 21.14 -7.58
N ILE A 245 2.04 20.88 -6.57
CA ILE A 245 2.01 19.62 -5.81
C ILE A 245 0.65 19.45 -5.11
N GLU A 246 0.15 20.52 -4.47
CA GLU A 246 -1.18 20.53 -3.84
C GLU A 246 -2.29 20.24 -4.84
N ALA A 247 -2.21 20.80 -6.05
CA ALA A 247 -3.17 20.51 -7.12
C ALA A 247 -3.12 19.04 -7.59
N TYR A 248 -1.92 18.44 -7.65
CA TYR A 248 -1.77 17.01 -7.95
C TYR A 248 -2.35 16.15 -6.83
N VAL A 249 -2.04 16.45 -5.57
CA VAL A 249 -2.55 15.75 -4.38
C VAL A 249 -4.08 15.81 -4.28
N ALA A 250 -4.69 16.91 -4.74
CA ALA A 250 -6.15 17.04 -4.81
C ALA A 250 -6.81 16.19 -5.91
N SER A 251 -6.04 15.59 -6.81
CA SER A 251 -6.57 14.80 -7.92
C SER A 251 -6.96 13.38 -7.50
N GLN A 252 -7.92 12.78 -8.20
CA GLN A 252 -8.26 11.35 -8.01
C GLN A 252 -7.09 10.42 -8.37
N LYS A 253 -6.21 10.86 -9.27
CA LYS A 253 -5.03 10.10 -9.70
C LYS A 253 -4.05 9.89 -8.54
N TYR A 254 -3.93 10.88 -7.67
CA TYR A 254 -3.09 10.80 -6.47
C TYR A 254 -3.54 9.68 -5.53
N GLN A 255 -4.81 9.64 -5.14
CA GLN A 255 -5.29 8.62 -4.20
C GLN A 255 -5.08 7.21 -4.76
N LYS A 256 -5.40 6.98 -6.04
CA LYS A 256 -5.18 5.68 -6.68
C LYS A 256 -3.69 5.30 -6.71
N GLY A 257 -2.82 6.28 -6.95
CA GLY A 257 -1.37 6.07 -6.95
C GLY A 257 -0.83 5.72 -5.58
N VAL A 258 -1.30 6.40 -4.53
CA VAL A 258 -0.97 6.10 -3.13
C VAL A 258 -1.44 4.70 -2.74
N ASP A 259 -2.69 4.36 -3.05
CA ASP A 259 -3.25 3.04 -2.74
C ASP A 259 -2.44 1.94 -3.43
N ASN A 260 -2.01 2.17 -4.67
CA ASN A 260 -1.15 1.24 -5.39
C ASN A 260 0.23 1.12 -4.74
N GLU A 261 0.90 2.23 -4.42
CA GLU A 261 2.22 2.18 -3.79
C GLU A 261 2.18 1.51 -2.42
N CYS A 262 1.16 1.78 -1.60
CA CYS A 262 0.95 1.09 -0.33
C CYS A 262 0.72 -0.40 -0.53
N PHE A 263 -0.06 -0.79 -1.56
CA PHE A 263 -0.26 -2.19 -1.90
C PHE A 263 1.05 -2.88 -2.30
N GLU A 264 1.86 -2.26 -3.16
CA GLU A 264 3.17 -2.79 -3.57
C GLU A 264 4.12 -2.93 -2.37
N ILE A 265 4.16 -1.93 -1.46
CA ILE A 265 4.95 -2.03 -0.23
C ILE A 265 4.52 -3.23 0.62
N ILE A 266 3.21 -3.43 0.79
CA ILE A 266 2.70 -4.57 1.56
C ILE A 266 3.06 -5.88 0.86
N ALA A 267 2.85 -5.98 -0.44
CA ALA A 267 3.16 -7.18 -1.21
C ALA A 267 4.65 -7.53 -1.15
N ASP A 268 5.53 -6.55 -1.37
CA ASP A 268 6.99 -6.74 -1.29
C ASP A 268 7.44 -7.25 0.09
N LEU A 269 6.84 -6.70 1.16
CA LEU A 269 7.16 -7.11 2.52
C LEU A 269 6.57 -8.48 2.86
N ASP A 270 5.33 -8.75 2.43
CA ASP A 270 4.68 -10.06 2.62
C ASP A 270 5.46 -11.17 1.91
N ASP A 271 5.86 -10.93 0.65
CA ASP A 271 6.72 -11.83 -0.12
C ASP A 271 8.05 -12.07 0.60
N PHE A 272 8.70 -11.02 1.14
CA PHE A 272 9.93 -11.18 1.92
C PHE A 272 9.72 -12.02 3.18
N PHE A 273 8.70 -11.70 3.98
CA PHE A 273 8.44 -12.38 5.23
C PHE A 273 7.99 -13.83 5.04
N TRP A 274 7.39 -14.16 3.89
CA TRP A 274 7.07 -15.54 3.51
C TRP A 274 8.30 -16.45 3.43
N TRP A 275 9.47 -15.90 3.11
CA TRP A 275 10.73 -16.66 3.04
C TRP A 275 11.42 -16.84 4.39
N ILE A 276 10.95 -16.18 5.45
CA ILE A 276 11.56 -16.24 6.77
C ILE A 276 10.85 -17.32 7.61
N ASP A 277 11.65 -18.21 8.20
CA ASP A 277 11.15 -19.19 9.16
C ASP A 277 11.08 -18.58 10.56
N PHE A 278 9.86 -18.35 11.03
CA PHE A 278 9.56 -17.80 12.34
C PHE A 278 9.29 -18.92 13.36
N GLU A 279 9.68 -18.73 14.62
CA GLU A 279 9.45 -19.72 15.68
C GLU A 279 7.97 -20.07 15.88
N CYS A 280 7.06 -19.17 15.50
CA CYS A 280 5.62 -19.33 15.67
C CYS A 280 4.85 -18.82 14.43
N ASP A 281 3.67 -19.38 14.20
CA ASP A 281 2.76 -18.93 13.14
C ASP A 281 2.37 -17.46 13.33
N VAL A 282 2.57 -16.66 12.29
CA VAL A 282 2.17 -15.24 12.25
C VAL A 282 0.85 -15.10 11.49
N ASN A 283 -0.09 -14.36 12.07
CA ASN A 283 -1.27 -13.92 11.32
C ASN A 283 -0.90 -12.73 10.41
N TRP A 284 -0.40 -13.04 9.21
CA TRP A 284 0.08 -12.06 8.25
C TRP A 284 -1.00 -11.07 7.81
N ASP A 285 -2.24 -11.51 7.58
CA ASP A 285 -3.36 -10.62 7.26
C ASP A 285 -3.52 -9.52 8.32
N SER A 286 -3.53 -9.90 9.60
CA SER A 286 -3.62 -8.95 10.71
C SER A 286 -2.37 -8.09 10.82
N LYS A 287 -1.18 -8.68 10.64
CA LYS A 287 0.10 -7.98 10.78
C LYS A 287 0.26 -6.90 9.71
N MET A 288 -0.07 -7.23 8.46
CA MET A 288 -0.04 -6.31 7.32
C MET A 288 -1.16 -5.27 7.35
N ALA A 289 -2.35 -5.63 7.85
CA ALA A 289 -3.39 -4.64 8.11
C ALA A 289 -2.93 -3.59 9.13
N THR A 290 -2.23 -4.02 10.19
CA THR A 290 -1.69 -3.13 11.22
C THR A 290 -0.54 -2.26 10.68
N LEU A 291 0.31 -2.80 9.81
CA LEU A 291 1.34 -2.05 9.08
C LEU A 291 0.69 -0.94 8.24
N SER A 292 -0.37 -1.28 7.50
CA SER A 292 -1.09 -0.34 6.65
C SER A 292 -1.66 0.84 7.45
N THR A 293 -2.44 0.56 8.49
CA THR A 293 -3.15 1.60 9.24
C THR A 293 -2.26 2.42 10.16
N ASN A 294 -1.30 1.78 10.83
CA ASN A 294 -0.52 2.44 11.88
C ASN A 294 0.82 3.00 11.38
N ILE A 295 1.31 2.55 10.22
CA ILE A 295 2.63 2.95 9.69
C ILE A 295 2.49 3.59 8.29
N LEU A 296 1.88 2.90 7.32
CA LEU A 296 1.76 3.42 5.95
C LEU A 296 0.90 4.68 5.87
N GLU A 297 -0.30 4.66 6.44
CA GLU A 297 -1.18 5.83 6.43
C GLU A 297 -0.52 7.07 7.07
N PRO A 298 0.10 6.99 8.27
CA PRO A 298 0.86 8.10 8.83
C PRO A 298 2.08 8.51 7.99
N ALA A 299 2.80 7.56 7.38
CA ALA A 299 3.96 7.84 6.54
C ALA A 299 3.57 8.58 5.25
N VAL A 300 2.51 8.13 4.57
CA VAL A 300 1.90 8.84 3.43
C VAL A 300 1.47 10.23 3.85
N SER A 301 0.76 10.36 4.98
CA SER A 301 0.31 11.67 5.48
C SER A 301 1.48 12.62 5.72
N LEU A 302 2.56 12.14 6.35
CA LEU A 302 3.77 12.92 6.60
C LEU A 302 4.45 13.32 5.27
N ALA A 303 4.67 12.37 4.37
CA ALA A 303 5.30 12.61 3.08
C ALA A 303 4.50 13.65 2.26
N THR A 304 3.18 13.50 2.20
CA THR A 304 2.28 14.46 1.53
C THR A 304 2.41 15.86 2.10
N LYS A 305 2.36 15.99 3.43
CA LYS A 305 2.51 17.30 4.09
C LYS A 305 3.88 17.92 3.80
N MET A 306 4.95 17.11 3.79
CA MET A 306 6.30 17.57 3.46
C MET A 306 6.40 18.03 2.01
N SER A 307 5.81 17.30 1.06
CA SER A 307 5.77 17.64 -0.37
C SER A 307 4.96 18.91 -0.66
N CYS A 308 3.83 19.10 0.03
CA CYS A 308 3.01 20.31 -0.04
C CYS A 308 3.55 21.45 0.83
N SER A 309 4.73 21.31 1.45
CA SER A 309 5.32 22.38 2.24
C SER A 309 6.18 23.28 1.36
N PRO A 310 6.17 24.62 1.57
CA PRO A 310 7.16 25.48 0.95
C PRO A 310 8.57 25.21 1.49
N ALA A 311 8.70 24.62 2.68
CA ALA A 311 9.96 24.15 3.22
C ALA A 311 10.37 22.84 2.53
N GLN A 312 11.64 22.73 2.15
CA GLN A 312 12.18 21.50 1.58
C GLN A 312 12.80 20.65 2.68
N TYR A 313 12.37 19.40 2.75
CA TYR A 313 12.92 18.42 3.66
C TYR A 313 13.80 17.42 2.90
N MET A 314 14.74 16.80 3.62
CA MET A 314 15.68 15.85 3.05
C MET A 314 16.05 14.78 4.07
N TRP A 315 15.99 13.53 3.62
CA TRP A 315 16.48 12.37 4.35
C TRP A 315 17.96 12.17 4.04
N ASN A 316 18.75 11.84 5.05
CA ASN A 316 20.17 11.56 4.87
C ASN A 316 20.54 10.25 5.57
N TRP A 317 20.91 9.28 4.75
CA TRP A 317 21.38 7.98 5.19
C TRP A 317 22.86 7.94 5.52
N TYR A 318 23.64 9.00 5.23
CA TYR A 318 25.09 9.10 5.48
C TYR A 318 25.93 7.97 4.88
N GLY A 319 26.76 8.30 3.89
CA GLY A 319 27.67 7.33 3.25
C GLY A 319 29.05 7.23 3.90
N GLU A 320 29.96 6.58 3.16
CA GLU A 320 31.37 6.33 3.52
C GLU A 320 32.13 7.61 3.94
N ALA A 321 31.75 8.78 3.42
CA ALA A 321 32.35 10.06 3.79
C ALA A 321 32.19 10.40 5.29
N TYR A 322 31.11 9.94 5.92
CA TYR A 322 30.85 10.18 7.34
C TYR A 322 31.40 9.05 8.21
N PHE A 323 31.43 7.83 7.69
CA PHE A 323 31.92 6.66 8.39
C PHE A 323 33.05 5.99 7.60
N PRO A 324 34.23 6.63 7.50
CA PRO A 324 35.33 6.04 6.77
C PRO A 324 35.72 4.71 7.42
N GLN A 325 35.78 3.67 6.61
CA GLN A 325 36.02 2.28 7.03
C GLN A 325 34.99 1.80 8.06
N ARG A 326 33.77 2.37 8.01
CA ARG A 326 32.68 2.09 8.95
C ARG A 326 33.03 2.39 10.42
N VAL A 327 34.03 3.22 10.71
CA VAL A 327 34.43 3.50 12.11
C VAL A 327 33.58 4.62 12.72
N VAL A 328 32.93 4.32 13.85
CA VAL A 328 32.18 5.31 14.65
C VAL A 328 33.06 5.82 15.80
N ARG A 329 33.26 7.13 15.82
CA ARG A 329 34.03 7.89 16.83
C ARG A 329 33.15 8.71 17.77
N LYS A 330 33.69 9.15 18.90
CA LYS A 330 32.96 9.91 19.93
C LYS A 330 32.25 11.16 19.37
N TYR A 331 32.88 11.94 18.49
CA TYR A 331 32.25 13.15 17.95
C TYR A 331 30.94 12.86 17.20
N HIS A 332 30.75 11.64 16.68
CA HIS A 332 29.49 11.25 16.02
C HIS A 332 28.29 11.27 16.97
N LEU A 333 28.45 11.09 18.28
CA LEU A 333 27.31 11.13 19.21
C LEU A 333 26.62 12.52 19.25
N LYS A 334 27.31 13.57 18.78
CA LYS A 334 26.72 14.89 18.59
C LYS A 334 25.70 14.91 17.44
N HIS A 335 25.85 14.03 16.45
CA HIS A 335 25.06 14.01 15.21
C HIS A 335 24.16 12.77 15.07
N PHE A 336 24.44 11.72 15.84
CA PHE A 336 23.79 10.41 15.73
C PHE A 336 23.26 9.93 17.08
N THR A 337 22.20 9.14 17.05
CA THR A 337 21.79 8.27 18.16
C THR A 337 22.46 6.92 17.94
N VAL A 338 23.40 6.58 18.82
CA VAL A 338 24.21 5.35 18.68
C VAL A 338 23.68 4.27 19.63
N GLN A 339 23.42 3.09 19.10
CA GLN A 339 23.03 1.88 19.84
C GLN A 339 24.13 0.83 19.74
N ASP A 340 24.35 0.08 20.82
CA ASP A 340 25.29 -1.04 20.87
C ASP A 340 24.59 -2.35 20.53
N ALA A 341 25.11 -3.09 19.55
CA ALA A 341 24.59 -4.36 19.07
C ALA A 341 24.58 -5.49 20.10
N ARG A 342 25.42 -5.42 21.15
CA ARG A 342 25.43 -6.46 22.19
C ARG A 342 24.37 -6.23 23.25
N THR A 343 24.06 -4.96 23.54
CA THR A 343 23.21 -4.60 24.68
C THR A 343 21.88 -3.99 24.25
N HIS A 344 21.73 -3.67 22.96
CA HIS A 344 20.61 -2.93 22.36
C HIS A 344 20.37 -1.56 23.01
N ASN A 345 21.31 -1.10 23.84
CA ASN A 345 21.18 0.12 24.60
C ASN A 345 21.86 1.29 23.89
N ARG A 346 21.33 2.48 24.13
CA ARG A 346 21.91 3.73 23.63
C ARG A 346 23.24 4.03 24.33
N VAL A 347 24.27 4.32 23.54
CA VAL A 347 25.55 4.81 24.04
C VAL A 347 25.41 6.26 24.48
N SER A 348 25.67 6.54 25.76
CA SER A 348 25.53 7.87 26.35
C SER A 348 26.84 8.67 26.31
N LEU A 349 26.75 9.95 25.90
CA LEU A 349 27.88 10.90 25.97
C LEU A 349 28.43 11.07 27.39
N ALA A 350 27.56 10.97 28.41
CA ALA A 350 27.96 11.14 29.81
C ALA A 350 29.02 10.10 30.23
N ASN A 351 28.88 8.87 29.75
CA ASN A 351 29.80 7.77 30.05
C ASN A 351 31.16 7.93 29.37
N LEU A 352 31.23 8.79 28.34
CA LEU A 352 32.38 8.99 27.48
C LEU A 352 32.97 10.39 27.63
N ALA A 353 32.54 11.16 28.65
CA ALA A 353 32.89 12.58 28.80
C ALA A 353 34.41 12.81 28.82
N LEU A 354 35.17 11.89 29.42
CA LEU A 354 36.63 11.97 29.58
C LEU A 354 37.43 11.53 28.34
N LEU A 355 36.80 10.89 27.35
CA LEU A 355 37.48 10.43 26.14
C LEU A 355 37.69 11.59 25.15
N ASP A 356 38.68 11.49 24.27
CA ASP A 356 38.86 12.46 23.18
C ASP A 356 37.77 12.28 22.11
N ASP A 357 37.41 13.36 21.41
CA ASP A 357 36.34 13.36 20.39
C ASP A 357 36.68 12.41 19.20
N GLU A 358 37.96 12.22 18.89
CA GLU A 358 38.44 11.27 17.87
C GLU A 358 38.48 9.81 18.33
N THR A 359 38.17 9.53 19.60
CA THR A 359 38.24 8.16 20.14
C THR A 359 37.28 7.24 19.39
N PRO A 360 37.75 6.13 18.80
CA PRO A 360 36.89 5.16 18.15
C PRO A 360 36.07 4.40 19.20
N LEU A 361 34.76 4.40 19.00
CA LEU A 361 33.79 3.71 19.85
C LEU A 361 33.40 2.34 19.32
N GLY A 362 33.50 2.14 18.01
CA GLY A 362 33.11 0.87 17.41
C GLY A 362 33.03 0.91 15.90
N GLU A 363 32.49 -0.16 15.34
CA GLU A 363 32.23 -0.33 13.92
C GLU A 363 30.73 -0.21 13.64
N LEU A 364 30.37 0.55 12.61
CA LEU A 364 29.02 0.74 12.12
C LEU A 364 28.51 -0.55 11.45
N LEU A 365 27.47 -1.14 12.03
CA LEU A 365 26.80 -2.32 11.47
C LEU A 365 25.64 -1.94 10.57
N VAL A 366 24.75 -1.04 11.01
CA VAL A 366 23.60 -0.60 10.21
C VAL A 366 23.15 0.80 10.62
N ILE A 367 22.60 1.55 9.66
CA ILE A 367 21.87 2.79 9.91
C ILE A 367 20.38 2.42 9.91
N ILE A 368 19.79 2.30 11.10
CA ILE A 368 18.41 1.80 11.26
C ILE A 368 17.42 2.82 10.71
N PHE A 369 17.60 4.09 11.09
CA PHE A 369 16.78 5.21 10.64
C PHE A 369 17.66 6.35 10.13
N PRO A 370 17.30 6.99 9.00
CA PRO A 370 18.04 8.13 8.48
C PRO A 370 17.84 9.37 9.35
N ALA A 371 18.72 10.36 9.17
CA ALA A 371 18.49 11.69 9.73
C ALA A 371 17.51 12.46 8.85
N LEU A 372 16.77 13.37 9.47
CA LEU A 372 15.86 14.26 8.80
C LEU A 372 16.35 15.70 8.91
N PHE A 373 16.42 16.38 7.78
CA PHE A 373 16.82 17.77 7.68
C PHE A 373 15.73 18.60 7.00
N ARG A 374 15.64 19.87 7.40
CA ARG A 374 15.05 20.91 6.56
C ARG A 374 16.17 21.68 5.88
N ARG A 375 16.10 21.81 4.56
CA ARG A 375 17.07 22.55 3.77
C ARG A 375 17.05 24.04 4.12
N GLY A 376 18.23 24.62 4.24
CA GLY A 376 18.38 26.06 4.42
C GLY A 376 17.93 26.83 3.18
N THR A 377 17.38 28.02 3.36
CA THR A 377 17.14 28.96 2.25
C THR A 377 18.40 29.80 1.98
N HIS A 378 18.69 30.07 0.70
CA HIS A 378 19.70 31.05 0.26
C HIS A 378 21.08 30.96 0.94
N GLY A 379 21.67 29.78 1.02
CA GLY A 379 23.02 29.57 1.57
C GLY A 379 23.08 29.46 3.10
N SER A 380 21.93 29.46 3.79
CA SER A 380 21.86 29.01 5.18
C SER A 380 22.11 27.51 5.28
N ARG A 381 22.66 27.06 6.41
CA ARG A 381 22.92 25.64 6.66
C ARG A 381 21.61 24.90 6.86
N ASP A 382 21.62 23.63 6.48
CA ASP A 382 20.51 22.71 6.76
C ASP A 382 20.29 22.57 8.27
N VAL A 383 19.01 22.50 8.66
CA VAL A 383 18.58 22.36 10.04
C VAL A 383 18.29 20.89 10.29
N GLN A 384 19.06 20.26 11.18
CA GLN A 384 18.80 18.88 11.61
C GLN A 384 17.54 18.87 12.48
N ILE A 385 16.51 18.19 12.01
CA ILE A 385 15.25 17.98 12.75
C ILE A 385 15.39 16.75 13.64
N GLU A 386 15.88 15.65 13.06
CA GLU A 386 16.07 14.38 13.78
C GLU A 386 17.41 13.74 13.43
N LYS A 387 18.04 13.12 14.42
CA LYS A 387 19.30 12.38 14.26
C LYS A 387 19.06 11.01 13.66
N ALA A 388 19.98 10.55 12.82
CA ALA A 388 20.00 9.16 12.40
C ALA A 388 20.24 8.24 13.60
N VAL A 389 19.66 7.05 13.56
CA VAL A 389 19.92 5.98 14.52
C VAL A 389 20.84 4.96 13.88
N VAL A 390 21.95 4.67 14.56
CA VAL A 390 22.97 3.75 14.06
C VAL A 390 23.25 2.67 15.07
N LEU A 391 23.39 1.45 14.59
CA LEU A 391 23.80 0.29 15.36
C LEU A 391 25.29 0.05 15.16
N ILE A 392 26.02 -0.13 16.26
CA ILE A 392 27.47 -0.37 16.22
C ILE A 392 27.84 -1.66 16.95
N ARG A 393 28.92 -2.29 16.52
CA ARG A 393 29.72 -3.16 17.38
C ARG A 393 30.57 -2.26 18.27
N ALA A 394 30.12 -2.02 19.50
CA ALA A 394 30.89 -1.28 20.48
C ALA A 394 32.16 -2.04 20.89
N ARG A 395 33.23 -1.33 21.24
CA ARG A 395 34.45 -1.94 21.78
C ARG A 395 34.22 -2.44 23.21
N ASP A 396 34.83 -3.58 23.55
CA ASP A 396 34.67 -4.26 24.84
C ASP A 396 35.14 -3.44 26.05
N ASP A 397 36.01 -2.46 25.83
CA ASP A 397 36.60 -1.58 26.85
C ASP A 397 35.77 -0.32 27.15
N LEU A 398 34.62 -0.14 26.50
CA LEU A 398 33.76 1.00 26.75
C LEU A 398 32.92 0.82 28.03
N PRO A 399 32.85 1.83 28.93
CA PRO A 399 31.98 1.77 30.10
C PRO A 399 30.50 1.89 29.67
N ILE A 400 29.82 0.76 29.54
CA ILE A 400 28.37 0.69 29.28
C ILE A 400 27.64 0.59 30.62
N LEU A 401 26.74 1.54 30.90
CA LEU A 401 25.90 1.51 32.10
C LEU A 401 24.76 0.51 31.87
N LYS A 402 24.69 -0.57 32.65
CA LYS A 402 23.49 -1.40 32.76
C LYS A 402 22.37 -0.55 33.40
N ARG A 403 21.17 -0.63 32.84
CA ARG A 403 19.95 -0.04 33.42
C ARG A 403 19.84 -0.54 34.87
N SER A 404 19.81 0.36 35.84
CA SER A 404 19.55 -0.01 37.23
C SER A 404 18.11 -0.51 37.33
N GLU A 405 17.94 -1.81 37.51
CA GLU A 405 16.71 -2.38 38.05
C GLU A 405 16.43 -1.75 39.43
N ASP A 406 15.14 -1.62 39.72
CA ASP A 406 14.53 -0.95 40.86
C ASP A 406 15.26 -1.13 42.20
N ARG A 407 15.40 -0.03 42.93
CA ARG A 407 15.51 -0.08 44.40
C ARG A 407 14.19 0.35 45.01
N PRO A 408 13.42 -0.54 45.64
CA PRO A 408 12.52 -0.14 46.70
C PRO A 408 13.36 -0.03 47.98
N SER A 409 13.44 1.15 48.58
CA SER A 409 13.94 1.32 49.94
C SER A 409 12.96 2.22 50.68
N MET A 410 11.98 1.58 51.30
CA MET A 410 11.26 2.17 52.43
C MET A 410 12.28 2.47 53.53
N ASP A 411 12.33 3.72 53.98
CA ASP A 411 12.82 4.05 55.31
C ASP A 411 11.68 3.88 56.32
N PRO A 412 11.83 3.04 57.35
CA PRO A 412 11.09 3.21 58.57
C PRO A 412 12.03 3.65 59.72
N HIS A 413 11.53 4.60 60.50
CA HIS A 413 11.95 4.96 61.86
C HIS A 413 13.19 5.85 62.04
N VAL A 414 12.93 7.16 62.06
CA VAL A 414 13.64 8.08 62.96
C VAL A 414 12.93 8.08 64.31
N VAL A 415 13.53 7.45 65.32
CA VAL A 415 13.18 7.64 66.73
C VAL A 415 13.89 8.90 67.20
N VAL A 416 13.13 9.93 67.54
CA VAL A 416 13.61 11.13 68.22
C VAL A 416 13.76 10.81 69.70
N GLN A 417 14.98 10.87 70.24
CA GLN A 417 15.22 11.06 71.67
C GLN A 417 15.74 12.48 71.90
N VAL A 418 15.01 13.18 72.76
CA VAL A 418 15.25 14.54 73.26
C VAL A 418 16.04 14.45 74.57
N PRO A 419 16.92 15.42 74.86
CA PRO A 419 17.13 15.95 76.21
C PRO A 419 16.24 17.16 76.48
#